data_AF-A0A662US31-F1
#
_entry.id   AF-A0A662US31-F1
#
_cell.length_a   1.000
_cell.length_b   1.000
_cell.length_c   1.000
_cell.angle_alpha   90.00
_cell.angle_beta   90.00
_cell.angle_gamma   90.00
#
_symmetry.space_group_name_H-M   'P 1'
#
loop_
_entity.id
_entity.type
_entity.pdbx_description
1 polymer ?
#
loop_
_entity_poly.entity_id
_entity_poly.type
_entity_poly.pdbx_seq_one_letter_code
_entity_poly.pdbx_strand_id
1 'polypeptide(L)' 'MKGSDSVTVPALLNTGFTTDELDIHVPRGVAEKLGLWPPPKGSALEVLDTAGGEALTYFIPNAVRLQ' A
#
# COMPACT_ATOMS: atom_id res chain seq x y z
N MET A 1 -21.83 -7.87 12.02
CA MET A 1 -20.58 -7.08 12.14
C MET A 1 -19.44 -8.03 11.80
N LYS A 2 -18.77 -7.86 10.65
CA LYS A 2 -17.53 -8.61 10.39
C LYS A 2 -16.48 -8.11 11.39
N GLY A 3 -15.77 -9.03 12.05
CA GLY A 3 -14.65 -8.68 12.92
C GLY A 3 -13.60 -7.90 12.13
N SER A 4 -12.76 -7.13 12.82
CA SER A 4 -11.62 -6.47 12.19
C SER A 4 -10.71 -7.54 11.59
N ASP A 5 -10.73 -7.71 10.26
CA ASP A 5 -9.82 -8.61 9.57
C ASP A 5 -8.38 -8.10 9.79
N SER A 6 -7.59 -8.85 10.55
CA SER A 6 -6.18 -8.55 10.85
C SER A 6 -5.28 -9.58 10.19
N VAL A 7 -4.16 -9.13 9.62
CA VAL A 7 -3.17 -10.02 9.00
C VAL A 7 -1.78 -9.72 9.57
N THR A 8 -1.09 -10.75 10.02
CA THR A 8 0.33 -10.67 10.40
C THR A 8 1.17 -11.16 9.24
N VAL A 9 2.06 -10.30 8.73
CA VAL A 9 2.96 -10.62 7.62
C VAL A 9 4.37 -10.12 7.94
N PRO A 10 5.43 -10.74 7.38
CA PRO A 10 6.75 -10.13 7.37
C PRO A 10 6.70 -8.77 6.67
N ALA A 11 7.36 -7.77 7.25
CA ALA A 11 7.52 -6.45 6.66
C ALA A 11 9.01 -6.17 6.43
N LEU A 12 9.30 -5.37 5.40
CA LEU A 12 10.65 -4.89 5.10
C LEU A 12 10.65 -3.37 5.28
N LEU A 13 11.53 -2.88 6.15
CA LEU A 13 11.82 -1.45 6.22
C LEU A 13 12.71 -1.09 5.04
N ASN A 14 12.17 -0.34 4.08
CA ASN A 14 12.90 0.10 2.90
C ASN A 14 13.43 1.54 3.13
N THR A 15 14.73 1.68 3.36
CA THR A 15 15.38 3.01 3.51
C THR A 15 15.95 3.55 2.20
N GLY A 16 15.91 2.77 1.11
CA GLY A 16 16.41 3.16 -0.20
C GLY A 16 15.34 3.76 -1.13
N PHE A 17 14.08 3.77 -0.69
CA PHE A 17 12.97 4.41 -1.37
C PHE A 17 12.52 5.61 -0.54
N THR A 18 12.27 6.74 -1.19
CA THR A 18 11.90 7.99 -0.54
C THR A 18 10.73 8.61 -1.27
N THR A 19 9.78 9.11 -0.50
CA THR A 19 8.62 9.86 -0.97
C THR A 19 8.43 11.09 -0.10
N ASP A 20 7.62 12.04 -0.57
CA ASP A 20 7.39 13.31 0.13
C ASP A 20 6.60 13.13 1.43
N GLU A 21 5.86 12.02 1.56
CA GLU A 21 5.08 11.65 2.72
C GLU A 21 5.37 10.20 3.14
N LEU A 22 5.08 9.84 4.39
CA LEU A 22 5.20 8.44 4.81
C LEU A 22 4.17 7.57 4.09
N ASP A 23 4.65 6.56 3.38
CA ASP A 23 3.81 5.57 2.72
C ASP A 23 4.16 4.12 3.12
N ILE A 24 3.28 3.19 2.75
CA ILE A 24 3.48 1.75 2.92
C ILE A 24 3.08 1.07 1.64
N HIS A 25 3.98 0.25 1.09
CA HIS A 25 3.68 -0.59 -0.03
C HIS A 25 3.08 -1.92 0.45
N VAL A 26 1.86 -2.22 0.02
CA VAL A 26 1.14 -3.43 0.41
C VAL A 26 1.03 -4.38 -0.79
N PRO A 27 1.52 -5.63 -0.71
CA PRO A 27 1.31 -6.62 -1.76
C PRO A 27 -0.17 -6.86 -2.01
N ARG A 28 -0.58 -7.06 -3.28
CA ARG A 28 -1.99 -7.21 -3.66
C ARG A 28 -2.75 -8.24 -2.82
N GLY A 29 -2.17 -9.42 -2.56
CA GLY A 29 -2.83 -10.46 -1.74
C GLY A 29 -3.05 -10.06 -0.28
N VAL A 30 -2.24 -9.15 0.27
CA VAL A 30 -2.47 -8.55 1.59
C VAL A 30 -3.57 -7.48 1.49
N ALA A 31 -3.53 -6.65 0.44
CA ALA A 31 -4.56 -5.64 0.18
C ALA A 31 -5.96 -6.26 0.00
N GLU A 32 -6.08 -7.39 -0.68
CA GLU A 32 -7.33 -8.14 -0.84
C GLU A 32 -7.90 -8.60 0.50
N LYS A 33 -7.04 -9.11 1.40
CA LYS A 33 -7.45 -9.54 2.75
C LYS A 33 -7.89 -8.37 3.63
N LEU A 34 -7.31 -7.18 3.43
CA LEU A 34 -7.64 -5.96 4.16
C LEU A 34 -8.79 -5.15 3.54
N GLY A 35 -9.35 -5.61 2.41
CA GLY A 35 -10.40 -4.88 1.69
C GLY A 35 -9.91 -3.59 1.00
N LEU A 36 -8.61 -3.47 0.77
CA LEU A 36 -7.96 -2.38 0.03
C LEU A 36 -7.85 -2.68 -1.48
N TRP A 37 -8.18 -3.91 -1.89
CA TRP A 37 -8.25 -4.32 -3.28
C TRP A 37 -9.62 -5.00 -3.58
N PRO A 38 -10.30 -4.64 -4.70
CA PRO A 38 -9.93 -3.62 -5.67
C PRO A 38 -9.82 -2.22 -5.03
N PRO A 39 -9.03 -1.29 -5.62
CA PRO A 39 -8.75 0.01 -5.01
C PRO A 39 -10.07 0.73 -4.63
N PRO A 40 -10.21 1.23 -3.40
CA PRO A 40 -11.42 1.89 -2.97
C PRO A 40 -11.65 3.21 -3.73
N LYS A 41 -12.87 3.74 -3.62
CA LYS A 41 -13.19 5.06 -4.19
C LYS A 41 -12.28 6.13 -3.57
N GLY A 42 -11.69 6.97 -4.41
CA GLY A 42 -10.75 8.01 -3.98
C GLY A 42 -9.28 7.60 -4.08
N SER A 43 -8.98 6.36 -4.52
CA SER A 43 -7.63 5.99 -4.94
C SER A 43 -7.22 6.71 -6.23
N ALA A 44 -5.91 6.96 -6.36
CA ALA A 44 -5.28 7.50 -7.56
C ALA A 44 -4.36 6.44 -8.19
N LEU A 45 -4.14 6.55 -9.50
CA LEU A 45 -3.10 5.79 -10.19
C LEU A 45 -1.81 6.62 -10.15
N GLU A 46 -0.71 6.03 -9.71
CA GLU A 46 0.59 6.69 -9.65
C GLU A 46 1.66 5.90 -10.38
N VAL A 47 2.66 6.62 -10.90
CA VAL A 47 3.85 6.03 -11.50
C VAL A 47 4.98 6.18 -10.49
N LEU A 48 5.59 5.06 -10.14
CA LEU A 48 6.75 5.01 -9.25
C LEU A 48 7.99 4.66 -10.05
N ASP A 49 9.05 5.44 -9.87
CA ASP A 49 10.37 5.10 -10.39
C ASP A 49 11.00 4.02 -9.52
N THR A 50 11.35 2.89 -10.15
CA THR A 50 12.07 1.79 -9.48
C THR A 50 13.38 1.52 -10.22
N ALA A 51 14.29 0.77 -9.57
CA ALA A 51 15.52 0.33 -10.22
C ALA A 51 15.28 -0.53 -11.48
N GLY A 52 14.10 -1.14 -11.60
CA GLY A 52 13.68 -1.92 -12.76
C GLY A 52 12.91 -1.12 -13.83
N GLY A 53 12.75 0.20 -13.65
CA GLY A 53 11.92 1.07 -14.47
C GLY A 53 10.65 1.54 -13.76
N GLU A 54 9.76 2.17 -14.50
CA GLU A 54 8.50 2.71 -13.99
C GLU A 54 7.51 1.59 -13.62
N ALA A 55 6.86 1.73 -12.46
CA ALA A 55 5.79 0.85 -12.00
C ALA A 55 4.49 1.64 -11.80
N LEU A 56 3.39 1.16 -12.40
CA LEU A 56 2.06 1.69 -12.15
C LEU A 56 1.47 1.09 -10.89
N THR A 57 1.07 1.94 -9.95
CA THR A 57 0.52 1.55 -8.66
C THR A 57 -0.78 2.29 -8.35
N TYR A 58 -1.50 1.85 -7.32
CA TYR A 58 -2.64 2.56 -6.77
C TYR A 58 -2.27 3.19 -5.44
N PHE A 59 -2.41 4.51 -5.35
CA PHE A 59 -2.25 5.26 -4.12
C PHE A 59 -3.61 5.41 -3.42
N ILE A 60 -3.64 5.11 -2.12
CA ILE A 60 -4.84 5.26 -1.28
C ILE A 60 -4.52 6.28 -0.18
N PRO A 61 -4.97 7.54 -0.31
CA PRO A 61 -4.61 8.58 0.65
C PRO A 61 -5.23 8.27 2.02
N ASN A 62 -4.47 8.50 3.09
CA ASN A 62 -4.92 8.36 4.49
C ASN A 62 -5.47 6.97 4.84
N ALA A 63 -5.00 5.90 4.19
CA ALA A 63 -5.54 4.55 4.37
C ALA A 63 -5.08 3.84 5.66
N VAL A 64 -3.93 4.24 6.20
CA VAL A 64 -3.26 3.54 7.31
C VAL A 64 -2.76 4.51 8.37
N ARG A 65 -2.59 3.99 9.59
CA ARG A 65 -1.91 4.67 10.69
C ARG A 65 -0.76 3.78 11.14
N LEU A 66 0.45 4.32 11.13
CA LEU A 66 1.62 3.67 11.73
C LEU A 66 1.56 3.84 13.26
N GLN A 67 1.86 2.77 13.99
CA GLN A 67 1.92 2.73 15.46
C GLN A 67 3.29 2.31 15.93
#